data_AF-A0A821L698-F1
#
_entry.id   AF-A0A821L698-F1
#
_cell.length_a   1.000
_cell.length_b   1.000
_cell.length_c   1.000
_cell.angle_alpha   90.00
_cell.angle_beta   90.00
_cell.angle_gamma   90.00
#
_symmetry.space_group_name_H-M   'P 1'
#
loop_
_entity.id
_entity.type
_entity.pdbx_description
1 polymer ?
#
loop_
_entity_poly.entity_id
_entity_poly.type
_entity_poly.pdbx_seq_one_letter_code
_entity_poly.pdbx_strand_id
1 'polypeptide(L)' 'MLGFTSSGNVGVQSWNGNSVSITGPVVTTNVWTHLAVTYGPSNGLRLYVNGTQYGSASGSYTYQAAGTPVS' A
#
# COMPACT_ATOMS: atom_id res chain seq x y z
N MET A 1 -4.57 4.06 2.01
CA MET A 1 -3.84 4.85 3.01
C MET A 1 -2.46 4.24 3.23
N LEU A 2 -1.42 5.08 3.22
CA LEU A 2 -0.06 4.75 3.66
C LEU A 2 0.18 5.47 4.99
N GLY A 3 0.77 4.80 5.98
CA GLY A 3 1.06 5.38 7.29
C GLY A 3 2.03 4.53 8.11
N PHE A 4 2.09 4.80 9.41
CA PHE A 4 2.89 4.04 10.36
C PHE A 4 2.00 3.42 11.44
N THR A 5 2.35 2.21 11.86
CA THR A 5 1.77 1.58 13.05
C THR A 5 2.39 2.17 14.32
N SER A 6 1.77 1.94 15.49
CA SER A 6 2.34 2.31 16.78
C SER A 6 3.71 1.68 17.06
N SER A 7 4.02 0.57 16.38
CA SER A 7 5.31 -0.13 16.47
C SER A 7 6.37 0.42 15.50
N GLY A 8 6.05 1.45 14.71
CA GLY A 8 6.97 2.06 13.74
C GLY A 8 7.05 1.36 12.39
N ASN A 9 6.31 0.26 12.19
CA ASN A 9 6.20 -0.39 10.88
C ASN A 9 5.45 0.51 9.89
N VAL A 10 5.88 0.50 8.63
CA VAL A 10 5.07 1.06 7.53
C VAL A 10 3.79 0.23 7.39
N GLY A 11 2.64 0.89 7.35
CA GLY A 11 1.35 0.26 7.09
C GLY A 11 0.75 0.77 5.80
N VAL A 12 0.34 -0.15 4.92
CA VAL A 12 -0.49 0.17 3.76
C VAL A 12 -1.84 -0.50 3.97
N GLN A 13 -2.91 0.27 3.80
CA GLN A 13 -4.28 -0.23 3.83
C GLN A 13 -5.01 0.25 2.58
N SER A 14 -5.77 -0.62 1.95
CA SER A 14 -6.54 -0.32 0.75
C SER A 14 -7.83 -1.14 0.72
N TRP A 15 -8.72 -0.80 -0.22
CA TRP A 15 -9.98 -1.49 -0.46
C TRP A 15 -10.11 -1.84 -1.94
N ASN A 16 -10.39 -3.10 -2.24
CA ASN A 16 -10.68 -3.59 -3.60
C ASN A 16 -11.98 -4.41 -3.66
N GLY A 17 -12.95 -4.09 -2.79
CA GLY A 17 -14.09 -4.96 -2.47
C GLY A 17 -13.84 -5.81 -1.23
N ASN A 18 -12.58 -5.87 -0.76
CA ASN A 18 -12.19 -6.41 0.53
C ASN A 18 -11.14 -5.50 1.18
N SER A 19 -11.01 -5.57 2.51
CA SER A 19 -9.94 -4.87 3.23
C SER A 19 -8.62 -5.57 2.94
N VAL A 20 -7.65 -4.83 2.42
CA VAL A 20 -6.34 -5.36 2.07
C VAL A 20 -5.27 -4.52 2.75
N SER A 21 -4.31 -5.19 3.37
CA SER A 21 -3.21 -4.53 4.07
C SER A 21 -1.86 -5.15 3.76
N ILE A 22 -0.83 -4.32 3.75
CA ILE A 22 0.58 -4.73 3.73
C ILE A 22 1.26 -4.11 4.94
N THR A 23 1.89 -4.93 5.77
CA THR A 23 2.75 -4.47 6.86
C THR A 23 4.21 -4.51 6.41
N GLY A 24 4.80 -3.34 6.32
CA GLY A 24 6.18 -3.09 5.94
C GLY A 24 7.19 -3.22 7.09
N PRO A 25 8.46 -2.89 6.82
CA PRO A 25 9.50 -2.89 7.84
C PRO A 25 9.32 -1.69 8.79
N VAL A 26 10.04 -1.73 9.91
CA VAL A 26 10.21 -0.56 10.78
C VAL A 26 11.14 0.43 10.07
N VAL A 27 10.75 1.71 10.04
CA VAL A 27 11.61 2.78 9.51
C VAL A 27 12.57 3.25 10.59
N THR A 28 13.85 3.33 10.25
CA THR A 28 14.88 3.85 11.14
C THR A 28 14.76 5.37 11.27
N THR A 29 14.74 5.86 12.50
CA THR A 29 14.69 7.31 12.78
C THR A 29 15.99 7.99 12.36
N ASN A 30 15.90 9.26 11.98
CA ASN A 30 17.03 10.09 11.51
C ASN A 30 17.69 9.58 10.22
N VAL A 31 17.02 8.70 9.47
CA VAL A 31 17.47 8.22 8.16
C VAL A 31 16.34 8.45 7.16
N TRP A 32 16.65 9.10 6.03
CA TRP A 32 15.67 9.26 4.97
C TRP A 32 15.35 7.89 4.36
N THR A 33 14.06 7.58 4.27
CA THR A 33 13.56 6.34 3.67
C THR A 33 12.52 6.70 2.61
N HIS A 34 12.75 6.28 1.37
CA HIS A 34 11.77 6.44 0.31
C HIS A 34 10.71 5.35 0.39
N LEU A 35 9.44 5.73 0.50
CA LEU A 35 8.32 4.80 0.51
C LEU A 35 7.40 5.10 -0.67
N ALA A 36 7.07 4.07 -1.45
CA ALA A 36 6.11 4.19 -2.54
C ALA A 36 5.11 3.04 -2.51
N VAL A 37 3.86 3.35 -2.87
CA VAL A 37 2.80 2.37 -3.02
C VAL A 37 2.24 2.47 -4.42
N THR A 38 2.13 1.34 -5.11
CA THR A 38 1.45 1.25 -6.40
C THR A 38 0.29 0.28 -6.30
N TYR A 39 -0.70 0.45 -7.17
CA TYR A 39 -1.81 -0.48 -7.32
C TYR A 39 -2.19 -0.59 -8.80
N GLY A 40 -2.76 -1.74 -9.17
CA GLY A 40 -3.34 -1.89 -10.50
C GLY A 40 -4.08 -3.22 -10.67
N PRO A 41 -4.72 -3.42 -11.83
CA PRO A 41 -5.60 -4.54 -12.06
C PRO A 41 -4.87 -5.89 -12.17
N SER A 42 -3.64 -5.91 -12.70
CA SER A 42 -2.86 -7.15 -12.89
C SER A 42 -1.77 -7.35 -11.84
N ASN A 43 -1.28 -6.26 -11.27
CA ASN A 43 -0.10 -6.20 -10.40
C ASN A 43 -0.46 -6.06 -8.91
N GLY A 44 -1.73 -5.82 -8.57
CA GLY A 44 -2.21 -5.72 -7.20
C GLY A 44 -1.61 -4.53 -6.45
N LEU A 45 -1.79 -4.51 -5.13
CA LEU A 45 -1.20 -3.49 -4.25
C LEU A 45 0.26 -3.88 -3.97
N ARG A 46 1.18 -2.91 -4.03
CA ARG A 46 2.61 -3.13 -3.80
C ARG A 46 3.22 -2.02 -2.96
N LEU A 47 4.07 -2.41 -2.02
CA LEU A 47 4.88 -1.51 -1.22
C LEU A 47 6.34 -1.60 -1.66
N TYR A 48 6.97 -0.45 -1.86
CA TYR A 48 8.38 -0.29 -2.16
C TYR A 48 9.08 0.50 -1.06
N VAL A 49 10.28 0.05 -0.68
CA VAL A 49 11.15 0.69 0.30
C VAL A 49 12.50 0.94 -0.38
N ASN A 50 12.93 2.20 -0.47
CA ASN A 50 14.15 2.62 -1.16
C ASN A 50 14.24 2.11 -2.61
N GLY A 51 13.09 2.06 -3.30
CA GLY A 51 12.99 1.60 -4.69
C GLY A 51 12.86 0.09 -4.87
N THR A 52 13.09 -0.71 -3.83
CA THR A 52 12.95 -2.17 -3.86
C THR A 52 11.56 -2.59 -3.39
N GLN A 53 10.91 -3.51 -4.11
CA GLN A 53 9.61 -4.05 -3.69
C GLN A 53 9.79 -4.81 -2.38
N TYR A 54 9.07 -4.40 -1.34
CA TYR A 54 9.07 -5.05 -0.03
C TYR A 54 7.98 -6.12 0.06
N GLY A 55 6.76 -5.78 -0.36
CA GLY A 55 5.61 -6.65 -0.19
C GLY A 55 4.49 -6.32 -1.17
N SER A 56 3.59 -7.27 -1.36
CA SER A 56 2.46 -7.13 -2.27
C SER A 56 1.25 -7.89 -1.77
N ALA A 57 0.07 -7.41 -2.15
CA ALA A 57 -1.19 -8.12 -1.97
C ALA A 57 -1.88 -8.29 -3.31
N SER A 58 -2.33 -9.52 -3.58
CA SER A 58 -3.05 -9.89 -4.80
C SER A 58 -4.47 -9.30 -4.81
N GLY A 59 -5.06 -9.23 -5.99
CA GLY A 59 -6.41 -8.67 -6.21
C GLY A 59 -6.37 -7.50 -7.18
N SER A 60 -7.45 -7.33 -7.93
CA SER A 60 -7.54 -6.32 -8.97
C SER A 60 -7.88 -4.97 -8.36
N TYR A 61 -7.03 -3.96 -8.56
CA TYR A 61 -7.34 -2.58 -8.22
C TYR A 61 -7.69 -1.83 -9.49
N THR A 62 -8.97 -1.86 -9.84
CA THR A 62 -9.52 -1.07 -10.93
C THR A 62 -9.86 0.30 -10.38
N TYR A 63 -9.26 1.35 -10.93
CA TYR A 63 -9.70 2.71 -10.62
C TYR A 63 -11.16 2.86 -11.05
N GLN A 64 -12.05 3.14 -10.11
CA GLN A 64 -13.41 3.58 -10.40
C GLN A 64 -13.41 5.10 -10.31
N ALA A 65 -13.57 5.76 -11.46
CA ALA A 65 -13.66 7.22 -11.50
C ALA A 65 -14.85 7.71 -10.65
N ALA A 66 -14.67 8.82 -9.93
CA ALA A 66 -15.75 9.45 -9.19
C ALA A 66 -16.90 9.80 -10.16
N GLY A 67 -18.03 9.09 -10.05
CA GLY A 67 -19.17 9.24 -10.95
C GLY A 67 -20.11 8.03 -10.96
N THR A 68 -19.62 6.85 -10.61
CA THR A 68 -20.47 5.71 -10.27
C THR A 68 -20.42 5.50 -8.76
N PRO A 69 -21.53 5.73 -8.01
CA PRO A 69 -21.62 5.32 -6.63
C PRO A 69 -21.36 3.81 -6.56
N VAL A 70 -20.35 3.40 -5.80
CA VAL A 70 -20.28 2.01 -5.33
C VAL A 70 -21.43 1.84 -4.34
N SER A 71 -22.47 1.13 -4.76
CA SER A 71 -23.54 0.63 -3.89
C SER A 71 -23.05 -0.51 -3.02
#